data_AF-A0A543DL61-F1
#
_entry.id   AF-A0A543DL61-F1
#
_cell.length_a   1.000
_cell.length_b   1.000
_cell.length_c   1.000
_cell.angle_alpha   90.00
_cell.angle_beta   90.00
_cell.angle_gamma   90.00
#
_symmetry.space_group_name_H-M   'P 1'
#
loop_
_entity.id
_entity.type
_entity.pdbx_description
1 polymer ?
#
loop_
_entity_poly.entity_id
_entity_poly.type
_entity_poly.pdbx_seq_one_letter_code
_entity_poly.pdbx_strand_id
1 'polypeptide(L)'
;MRSRQEIVGQIEATVSGGAGDQVDALYGAPWHTAALVNGVIALLAVLVGGVLLAAHSRRTGTASWIKALALGGAVLGALGMLVAGGMYLDLFAAQPQLPTAPALGGG
;
A
#
# COMPACT_ATOMS: atom_id res chain seq x y z
N MET A 1 -14.17 20.66 41.15
CA MET A 1 -14.29 19.23 40.79
C MET A 1 -15.17 19.00 39.56
N ARG A 2 -16.37 19.62 39.46
CA ARG A 2 -17.28 19.49 38.29
C ARG A 2 -16.64 19.87 36.94
N SER A 3 -15.90 20.98 36.87
CA SER A 3 -15.23 21.40 35.61
C SER A 3 -14.15 20.43 35.13
N ARG A 4 -13.52 19.63 36.02
CA ARG A 4 -12.58 18.58 35.61
C ARG A 4 -13.29 17.39 34.96
N GLN A 5 -14.45 17.02 35.48
CA GLN A 5 -15.26 15.94 34.92
C GLN A 5 -15.85 16.33 33.57
N GLU A 6 -16.20 17.60 33.40
CA GLU A 6 -16.69 18.14 32.13
C GLU A 6 -15.58 18.21 31.06
N ILE A 7 -14.37 18.65 31.45
CA ILE A 7 -13.19 18.61 30.57
C ILE A 7 -12.85 17.15 30.20
N VAL A 8 -12.89 16.22 31.15
CA VAL A 8 -12.63 14.79 30.88
C VAL A 8 -13.70 14.19 29.96
N GLY A 9 -14.98 14.47 30.18
CA GLY A 9 -16.07 14.01 29.32
C GLY A 9 -16.02 14.59 27.91
N GLN A 10 -15.57 15.84 27.74
CA GLN A 10 -15.34 16.44 26.42
C GLN A 10 -14.14 15.83 25.70
N ILE A 11 -13.05 15.55 26.42
CA ILE A 11 -11.88 14.87 25.84
C ILE A 11 -12.27 13.45 25.41
N GLU A 12 -12.95 12.71 26.28
CA GLU A 12 -13.39 11.34 26.01
C GLU A 12 -14.36 11.28 24.83
N ALA A 13 -15.32 12.21 24.74
CA ALA A 13 -16.24 12.32 23.59
C ALA A 13 -15.53 12.72 22.28
N THR A 14 -14.50 13.57 22.35
CA THR A 14 -13.70 13.98 21.18
C THR A 14 -12.79 12.84 20.71
N VAL A 15 -12.28 12.02 21.63
CA VAL A 15 -11.43 10.86 21.36
C VAL A 15 -12.25 9.66 20.87
N SER A 16 -13.43 9.41 21.45
CA SER A 16 -14.31 8.29 21.09
C SER A 16 -15.17 8.54 19.84
N GLY A 17 -15.32 9.80 19.42
CA GLY A 17 -16.31 10.21 18.41
C GLY A 17 -15.80 10.33 16.96
N GLY A 18 -14.50 10.14 16.69
CA GLY A 18 -14.00 10.18 15.30
C GLY A 18 -12.54 10.58 15.10
N ALA A 19 -11.82 11.00 16.14
CA ALA A 19 -10.40 11.33 16.00
C ALA A 19 -9.51 10.09 15.73
N GLY A 20 -9.83 8.93 16.32
CA GLY A 20 -9.14 7.66 16.04
C GLY A 20 -9.35 7.20 14.60
N ASP A 21 -10.60 7.13 14.15
CA ASP A 21 -10.96 6.71 12.79
C ASP A 21 -10.42 7.64 11.70
N GLN A 22 -10.34 8.95 11.95
CA GLN A 22 -9.85 9.91 10.97
C GLN A 22 -8.32 9.96 10.90
N VAL A 23 -7.62 9.69 12.01
CA VAL A 23 -6.16 9.50 12.03
C VAL A 23 -5.79 8.18 11.34
N ASP A 24 -6.53 7.10 11.58
CA ASP A 24 -6.37 5.84 10.83
C ASP A 24 -6.79 5.97 9.36
N ALA A 25 -7.77 6.80 9.01
CA ALA A 25 -8.11 7.03 7.60
C ALA A 25 -7.05 7.90 6.88
N LEU A 26 -6.38 8.81 7.59
CA LEU A 26 -5.39 9.73 7.03
C LEU A 26 -3.96 9.14 7.03
N TYR A 27 -3.62 8.30 8.01
CA TYR A 27 -2.31 7.62 8.12
C TYR A 27 -2.34 6.12 7.83
N GLY A 28 -3.49 5.46 8.00
CA GLY A 28 -3.71 4.08 7.60
C GLY A 28 -4.12 4.01 6.14
N ALA A 29 -3.28 4.55 5.25
CA ALA A 29 -3.35 4.17 3.85
C ALA A 29 -3.36 2.63 3.81
N PRO A 30 -4.46 1.97 3.39
CA PRO A 30 -4.57 0.53 3.54
C PRO A 30 -3.36 -0.10 2.85
N TRP A 31 -2.66 -1.01 3.50
CA TRP A 31 -1.48 -1.68 2.94
C TRP A 31 -1.76 -2.24 1.53
N HIS A 32 -3.01 -2.65 1.29
CA HIS A 32 -3.58 -3.03 0.00
C HIS A 32 -3.65 -1.90 -1.04
N THR A 33 -3.95 -0.66 -0.64
CA THR A 33 -3.94 0.51 -1.53
C THR A 33 -2.53 0.80 -2.04
N ALA A 34 -1.55 0.77 -1.13
CA ALA A 34 -0.14 0.86 -1.53
C ALA A 34 0.26 -0.31 -2.45
N ALA A 35 -0.20 -1.53 -2.15
CA ALA A 35 0.01 -2.69 -2.99
C ALA A 35 -0.54 -2.50 -4.42
N LEU A 36 -1.73 -1.93 -4.58
CA LEU A 36 -2.34 -1.65 -5.87
C LEU A 36 -1.51 -0.64 -6.69
N VAL A 37 -1.10 0.47 -6.07
CA VAL A 37 -0.27 1.48 -6.74
C VAL A 37 1.07 0.88 -7.18
N ASN A 38 1.74 0.15 -6.29
CA ASN A 38 2.99 -0.54 -6.60
C ASN A 38 2.79 -1.58 -7.71
N GLY A 39 1.68 -2.31 -7.69
CA GLY A 39 1.30 -3.29 -8.71
C GLY A 39 1.09 -2.66 -10.08
N VAL A 40 0.42 -1.50 -10.16
CA VAL A 40 0.25 -0.77 -11.42
C VAL A 40 1.60 -0.30 -11.98
N ILE A 41 2.47 0.28 -11.15
CA ILE A 41 3.80 0.73 -11.58
C ILE A 41 4.64 -0.47 -12.06
N ALA A 42 4.60 -1.58 -11.31
CA ALA A 42 5.28 -2.82 -11.64
C ALA A 42 4.80 -3.38 -12.99
N LEU A 43 3.48 -3.43 -13.21
CA LEU A 43 2.89 -3.87 -14.46
C LEU A 43 3.33 -2.99 -15.63
N LEU A 44 3.31 -1.66 -15.46
CA LEU A 44 3.78 -0.73 -16.49
C LEU A 44 5.26 -0.95 -16.81
N ALA A 45 6.11 -1.19 -15.81
CA ALA A 45 7.52 -1.50 -16.02
C ALA A 45 7.74 -2.81 -16.80
N VAL A 46 6.99 -3.88 -16.48
CA VAL A 46 7.02 -5.13 -17.25
C VAL A 46 6.58 -4.90 -18.69
N LEU A 47 5.48 -4.18 -18.91
CA LEU A 47 4.95 -3.91 -20.25
C LEU A 47 5.93 -3.09 -21.08
N VAL A 48 6.45 -1.99 -20.54
CA VAL A 48 7.41 -1.13 -21.24
C VAL A 48 8.70 -1.90 -21.54
N GLY A 49 9.26 -2.61 -20.55
CA GLY A 49 10.45 -3.43 -20.75
C GLY A 49 10.24 -4.54 -21.78
N GLY A 50 9.10 -5.23 -21.71
CA GLY A 50 8.71 -6.28 -22.66
C GLY A 50 8.53 -5.76 -24.08
N VAL A 51 7.83 -4.63 -24.26
CA VAL A 51 7.67 -3.97 -25.58
C VAL A 51 9.02 -3.54 -26.13
N LEU A 52 9.88 -2.94 -25.31
CA LEU A 52 11.22 -2.53 -25.74
C LEU A 52 12.07 -3.73 -26.16
N LEU A 53 12.04 -4.83 -25.39
CA LEU A 53 12.72 -6.08 -25.74
C LEU A 53 12.17 -6.67 -27.04
N ALA A 54 10.86 -6.76 -27.20
CA ALA A 54 10.22 -7.28 -28.41
C ALA A 54 10.60 -6.45 -29.64
N ALA A 55 10.59 -5.12 -29.53
CA ALA A 55 10.87 -4.20 -30.63
C ALA A 55 12.37 -4.14 -31.01
N HIS A 56 13.29 -4.38 -30.07
CA HIS A 56 14.71 -4.10 -30.25
C HIS A 56 15.64 -5.31 -30.10
N SER A 57 15.17 -6.46 -29.61
CA SER A 57 16.04 -7.62 -29.37
C SER A 57 16.72 -8.13 -30.66
N ARG A 58 15.98 -8.15 -31.78
CA ARG A 58 16.47 -8.68 -33.07
C ARG A 58 16.97 -7.60 -34.06
N ARG A 59 16.92 -6.32 -33.70
CA ARG A 59 17.40 -5.24 -34.57
C ARG A 59 18.92 -5.15 -34.53
N THR A 60 19.55 -5.31 -35.70
CA THR A 60 20.96 -5.00 -35.91
C THR A 60 21.13 -3.47 -35.85
N GLY A 61 21.95 -2.99 -34.91
CA GLY A 61 22.19 -1.55 -34.70
C GLY A 61 21.55 -0.94 -33.44
N THR A 62 20.77 -1.69 -32.65
CA THR A 62 20.29 -1.19 -31.35
C THR A 62 21.45 -1.12 -30.35
N ALA A 63 21.63 0.06 -29.73
CA ALA A 63 22.61 0.28 -28.68
C ALA A 63 22.36 -0.65 -27.47
N SER A 64 23.44 -1.19 -26.90
CA SER A 64 23.40 -2.15 -25.79
C SER A 64 22.72 -1.60 -24.54
N TRP A 65 22.83 -0.30 -24.27
CA TRP A 65 22.20 0.37 -23.13
C TRP A 65 20.66 0.29 -23.18
N ILE A 66 20.06 0.35 -24.38
CA ILE A 66 18.60 0.24 -24.56
C ILE A 66 18.15 -1.17 -24.16
N LYS A 67 18.89 -2.20 -24.59
CA LYS A 67 18.60 -3.59 -24.23
C LYS A 67 18.76 -3.83 -22.73
N ALA A 68 19.80 -3.24 -22.13
CA ALA A 68 20.02 -3.31 -20.68
C ALA A 68 18.90 -2.64 -19.88
N LEU A 69 18.44 -1.44 -20.29
CA LEU A 69 17.31 -0.77 -19.65
C LEU A 69 16.00 -1.53 -19.84
N ALA A 70 15.76 -2.10 -21.03
CA ALA A 70 14.56 -2.88 -21.30
C ALA A 70 14.51 -4.15 -20.43
N LEU A 71 15.63 -4.87 -20.32
CA LEU A 71 15.75 -6.03 -19.46
C LEU A 71 15.66 -5.65 -17.98
N GLY A 72 16.39 -4.60 -17.56
CA GLY A 72 16.39 -4.10 -16.20
C GLY A 72 15.00 -3.68 -15.75
N GLY A 73 14.29 -2.90 -16.56
CA GLY A 73 12.91 -2.48 -16.30
C GLY A 73 11.94 -3.65 -16.23
N ALA A 74 12.06 -4.64 -17.12
CA ALA A 74 11.22 -5.83 -17.08
C ALA A 74 11.44 -6.66 -15.80
N VAL A 75 12.70 -6.86 -15.40
CA VAL A 75 13.05 -7.59 -14.17
C VAL A 75 12.58 -6.83 -12.93
N LEU A 76 12.82 -5.52 -12.87
CA LEU A 76 12.34 -4.68 -11.76
C LEU A 76 10.81 -4.69 -11.67
N GLY A 77 10.13 -4.61 -12.80
CA GLY A 77 8.67 -4.72 -12.84
C GLY A 77 8.18 -6.06 -12.32
N ALA A 78 8.82 -7.18 -12.72
CA ALA A 78 8.45 -8.50 -12.22
C ALA A 78 8.64 -8.62 -10.70
N LEU A 79 9.74 -8.08 -10.17
CA LEU A 79 9.99 -8.02 -8.73
C LEU A 79 8.96 -7.15 -8.00
N GLY A 80 8.63 -5.98 -8.56
CA GLY A 80 7.59 -5.10 -8.02
C GLY A 80 6.22 -5.80 -7.98
N MET A 81 5.91 -6.63 -8.97
CA MET A 81 4.66 -7.38 -9.02
C MET A 81 4.59 -8.47 -7.93
N LEU A 82 5.71 -9.14 -7.66
CA LEU A 82 5.81 -10.10 -6.56
C LEU A 82 5.60 -9.42 -5.20
N VAL A 83 6.23 -8.26 -4.99
CA VAL A 83 6.07 -7.47 -3.76
C VAL A 83 4.63 -7.01 -3.60
N ALA A 84 4.05 -6.41 -4.64
CA ALA A 84 2.66 -5.96 -4.64
C ALA A 84 1.69 -7.10 -4.35
N GLY A 85 1.89 -8.27 -4.97
CA GLY A 85 1.08 -9.46 -4.70
C GLY A 85 1.20 -9.93 -3.25
N GLY A 86 2.41 -10.00 -2.70
CA GLY A 86 2.59 -10.38 -1.30
C GLY A 86 2.08 -9.36 -0.30
N MET A 87 2.07 -8.06 -0.65
CA MET A 87 1.41 -7.04 0.15
C MET A 87 -0.12 -7.20 0.13
N TYR A 88 -0.71 -7.40 -1.06
CA TYR A 88 -2.17 -7.59 -1.20
C TYR A 88 -2.68 -8.88 -0.55
N LEU A 89 -1.82 -9.89 -0.39
CA LEU A 89 -2.17 -11.15 0.27
C LEU A 89 -1.78 -11.17 1.76
N ASP A 90 -1.35 -10.04 2.32
CA ASP A 90 -0.84 -9.90 3.69
C ASP A 90 0.30 -10.90 4.05
N LEU A 91 1.05 -11.39 3.06
CA LEU A 91 2.13 -12.37 3.26
C LEU A 91 3.32 -11.81 4.05
N PHE A 92 3.46 -10.48 4.10
CA PHE A 92 4.60 -9.81 4.73
C PHE A 92 4.25 -9.08 6.04
N ALA A 93 2.98 -8.74 6.27
CA ALA A 93 2.53 -8.04 7.46
C ALA A 93 1.04 -8.32 7.70
N ALA A 94 0.69 -8.78 8.91
CA ALA A 94 -0.70 -8.92 9.33
C ALA A 94 -1.23 -7.54 9.79
N GLN A 95 -2.46 -7.19 9.41
CA GLN A 95 -3.10 -5.98 9.92
C GLN A 95 -3.26 -6.05 11.44
N PRO A 96 -2.89 -5.00 12.19
CA PRO A 96 -3.25 -4.87 13.60
C PRO A 96 -4.77 -4.92 13.72
N GLN A 97 -5.28 -5.88 14.50
CA GLN A 97 -6.70 -5.94 14.84
C GLN A 97 -6.94 -4.94 15.97
N LEU A 98 -7.86 -3.99 15.76
CA LEU A 98 -8.35 -3.15 16.85
C LEU A 98 -9.00 -4.07 17.89
N PRO A 99 -8.70 -3.93 19.20
CA PRO A 99 -9.38 -4.69 20.23
C PRO A 99 -10.89 -4.49 20.09
N THR A 100 -11.63 -5.59 19.92
CA THR A 100 -13.10 -5.58 19.90
C THR A 100 -13.56 -4.89 21.18
N ALA A 101 -14.23 -3.74 21.05
CA ALA A 101 -14.74 -3.01 22.20
C ALA A 101 -15.62 -3.95 23.04
N PRO A 102 -15.46 -4.00 24.37
CA PRO A 102 -16.25 -4.88 25.21
C PRO A 102 -17.73 -4.59 24.94
N ALA A 103 -18.50 -5.65 24.63
CA ALA A 103 -19.94 -5.54 24.51
C ALA A 103 -20.44 -4.98 25.85
N LEU A 104 -20.86 -3.72 25.85
CA LEU A 104 -21.55 -3.11 26.99
C LEU A 104 -22.84 -3.92 27.16
N GLY A 105 -22.78 -4.87 28.08
CA GLY A 105 -23.88 -5.77 28.39
C GLY A 105 -25.09 -4.96 28.79
N GLY A 106 -26.22 -5.29 28.16
CA GLY A 106 -27.53 -4.85 28.61
C GLY A 106 -27.80 -5.36 30.03
N GLY A 107 -28.34 -4.46 30.84
CA GLY A 107 -28.77 -4.66 32.22
C GLY A 107 -29.25 -3.35 32.80
#